data_AF-A0A254RWA4-F1
#
_entry.id   AF-A0A254RWA4-F1
#
_cell.length_a   1.000
_cell.length_b   1.000
_cell.length_c   1.000
_cell.angle_alpha   90.00
_cell.angle_beta   90.00
_cell.angle_gamma   90.00
#
_symmetry.space_group_name_H-M   'P 1'
#
loop_
_entity.id
_entity.type
_entity.pdbx_description
1 polymer ?
#
loop_
_entity_poly.entity_id
_entity_poly.type
_entity_poly.pdbx_seq_one_letter_code
_entity_poly.pdbx_strand_id
1 'polypeptide(L)'
;MVRGRVILSGTKCSEESRISKMEIASLVVGLISLILAIYSIRVSKLNAKKQQEFEEQMEQKRKQERILEERQEQLDWKEAERRAHNNPFPITEGSFEKRVENAYKEVRSERILGRK
;
A
#
# COMPACT_ATOMS: atom_id res chain seq x y z
N MET A 1 -90.46 -17.99 4.47
CA MET A 1 -89.51 -18.21 5.58
C MET A 1 -88.12 -17.76 5.14
N VAL A 2 -87.61 -16.77 5.89
CA VAL A 2 -86.24 -16.29 6.13
C VAL A 2 -85.17 -16.42 5.01
N ARG A 3 -84.88 -15.28 4.38
CA ARG A 3 -83.61 -14.98 3.71
C ARG A 3 -82.55 -14.60 4.76
N GLY A 4 -81.35 -15.13 4.57
CA GLY A 4 -80.10 -14.40 4.79
C GLY A 4 -79.46 -14.52 6.16
N ARG A 5 -78.24 -15.06 6.19
CA ARG A 5 -77.11 -14.45 6.88
C ARG A 5 -75.80 -14.99 6.31
N VAL A 6 -75.15 -14.20 5.45
CA VAL A 6 -73.76 -14.41 5.03
C VAL A 6 -72.89 -13.96 6.21
N ILE A 7 -72.08 -14.89 6.74
CA ILE A 7 -71.11 -14.61 7.80
C ILE A 7 -69.78 -14.26 7.11
N LEU A 8 -69.43 -12.98 7.06
CA LEU A 8 -68.13 -12.47 6.63
C LEU A 8 -67.53 -11.61 7.74
N SER A 9 -67.04 -12.25 8.81
CA SER A 9 -66.40 -11.56 9.93
C SER A 9 -65.16 -12.29 10.48
N GLY A 10 -64.40 -12.99 9.62
CA GLY A 10 -63.25 -13.80 10.04
C GLY A 10 -61.88 -13.40 9.50
N THR A 11 -61.80 -12.53 8.49
CA THR A 11 -60.53 -12.27 7.77
C THR A 11 -59.76 -11.05 8.23
N LYS A 12 -60.42 -10.00 8.75
CA LYS A 12 -59.77 -8.71 9.06
C LYS A 12 -58.75 -8.75 10.21
N CYS A 13 -59.01 -9.48 11.30
CA CYS A 13 -58.05 -9.57 12.43
C CYS A 13 -56.76 -10.34 12.10
N SER A 14 -56.78 -11.24 11.11
CA SER A 14 -55.61 -12.06 10.76
C SER A 14 -54.64 -11.32 9.83
N GLU A 15 -55.18 -10.42 8.99
CA GLU A 15 -54.38 -9.60 8.06
C GLU A 15 -53.64 -8.48 8.78
N GLU A 16 -54.26 -7.77 9.74
CA GLU A 16 -53.57 -6.72 10.53
C GLU A 16 -52.40 -7.27 11.37
N SER A 17 -52.55 -8.47 11.94
CA SER A 17 -51.46 -9.15 12.66
C SER A 17 -50.32 -9.61 11.74
N ARG A 18 -50.62 -9.88 10.46
CA ARG A 18 -49.59 -10.22 9.46
C ARG A 18 -48.89 -8.98 8.93
N ILE A 19 -49.61 -7.89 8.71
CA ILE A 19 -49.06 -6.61 8.25
C ILE A 19 -48.06 -6.06 9.28
N SER A 20 -48.44 -6.01 10.56
CA SER A 20 -47.52 -5.62 11.65
C SER A 20 -46.27 -6.50 11.76
N LYS A 21 -46.38 -7.81 11.56
CA LYS A 21 -45.22 -8.73 11.53
C LYS A 21 -44.31 -8.47 10.32
N MET A 22 -44.87 -8.16 9.16
CA MET A 22 -44.08 -7.84 7.95
C MET A 22 -43.37 -6.48 8.08
N GLU A 23 -44.01 -5.49 8.70
CA GLU A 23 -43.40 -4.18 9.00
C GLU A 23 -42.24 -4.30 9.99
N ILE A 24 -42.40 -5.09 11.05
CA ILE A 24 -41.33 -5.39 12.00
C ILE A 24 -40.18 -6.11 11.30
N ALA A 25 -40.47 -7.09 10.45
CA ALA A 25 -39.42 -7.80 9.68
C ALA A 25 -38.67 -6.85 8.74
N SER A 26 -39.38 -5.93 8.07
CA SER A 26 -38.77 -4.91 7.21
C SER A 26 -37.87 -3.95 7.98
N LEU A 27 -38.30 -3.49 9.16
CA LEU A 27 -37.49 -2.66 10.06
C LEU A 27 -36.22 -3.38 10.52
N VAL A 28 -36.32 -4.66 10.90
CA VAL A 28 -35.18 -5.45 11.32
C VAL A 28 -34.18 -5.65 10.17
N VAL A 29 -34.66 -5.98 8.97
CA VAL A 29 -33.80 -6.12 7.79
C VAL A 29 -33.11 -4.79 7.46
N GLY A 30 -33.85 -3.67 7.50
CA GLY A 30 -33.29 -2.33 7.28
C GLY A 30 -32.20 -1.96 8.29
N LEU A 31 -32.39 -2.29 9.57
CA LEU A 31 -31.38 -2.06 10.62
C LEU A 31 -30.12 -2.92 10.41
N ILE A 32 -30.28 -4.19 10.01
CA ILE A 32 -29.14 -5.06 9.70
C ILE A 32 -28.34 -4.52 8.51
N SER A 33 -29.02 -4.08 7.44
CA SER A 33 -28.36 -3.44 6.29
C SER A 33 -27.60 -2.17 6.68
N LEU A 34 -28.17 -1.35 7.56
CA LEU A 34 -27.50 -0.15 8.06
C LEU A 34 -26.25 -0.48 8.88
N ILE A 35 -26.30 -1.48 9.75
CA ILE A 35 -25.14 -1.94 10.54
C ILE A 35 -24.02 -2.43 9.62
N LEU A 36 -24.35 -3.24 8.61
CA LEU A 36 -23.37 -3.73 7.64
C LEU A 36 -22.73 -2.60 6.83
N ALA A 37 -23.51 -1.59 6.43
CA ALA A 37 -23.00 -0.42 5.73
C ALA A 37 -22.05 0.42 6.61
N ILE A 38 -22.35 0.61 7.89
CA ILE A 38 -21.45 1.31 8.82
C ILE A 38 -20.15 0.51 9.02
N TYR A 39 -20.26 -0.81 9.16
CA TYR A 39 -19.10 -1.70 9.31
C TYR A 39 -18.20 -1.67 8.08
N SER A 40 -18.76 -1.77 6.88
CA SER A 40 -17.98 -1.75 5.64
C SER A 40 -17.22 -0.43 5.49
N ILE A 41 -17.84 0.73 5.77
CA ILE A 41 -17.17 2.03 5.74
C ILE A 41 -15.97 2.08 6.70
N ARG A 42 -16.12 1.55 7.93
CA ARG A 42 -15.03 1.53 8.92
C ARG A 42 -13.88 0.63 8.47
N VAL A 43 -14.19 -0.57 7.99
CA VAL A 43 -13.18 -1.51 7.49
C VAL A 43 -12.46 -0.95 6.27
N SER A 44 -13.19 -0.34 5.33
CA SER A 44 -12.60 0.32 4.16
C SER A 44 -11.63 1.44 4.58
N LYS A 45 -12.00 2.27 5.56
CA LYS A 45 -11.09 3.32 6.09
C LYS A 45 -9.85 2.73 6.76
N LEU A 46 -10.01 1.66 7.53
CA LEU A 46 -8.88 0.99 8.19
C LEU A 46 -7.92 0.38 7.16
N ASN A 47 -8.46 -0.27 6.12
CA ASN A 47 -7.66 -0.88 5.06
C ASN A 47 -6.96 0.17 4.21
N ALA A 48 -7.63 1.28 3.88
CA ALA A 48 -7.02 2.40 3.16
C ALA A 48 -5.84 2.98 3.94
N LYS A 49 -5.98 3.14 5.26
CA LYS A 49 -4.88 3.62 6.11
C LYS A 49 -3.69 2.66 6.12
N LYS A 50 -3.94 1.34 6.27
CA LYS A 50 -2.87 0.33 6.20
C LYS A 50 -2.16 0.31 4.86
N GLN A 51 -2.90 0.52 3.77
CA GLN A 51 -2.33 0.56 2.44
C GLN A 51 -1.45 1.80 2.23
N GLN A 52 -1.89 2.97 2.71
CA GLN A 52 -1.07 4.18 2.74
C GLN A 52 0.20 4.00 3.57
N GLU A 53 0.10 3.44 4.78
CA GLU A 53 1.27 3.17 5.64
C GLU A 53 2.27 2.23 4.95
N PHE A 54 1.78 1.22 4.23
CA PHE A 54 2.63 0.31 3.46
C PHE A 54 3.30 1.02 2.28
N GLU A 55 2.57 1.85 1.54
CA GLU A 55 3.11 2.65 0.44
C GLU A 55 4.18 3.63 0.92
N GLU A 56 3.92 4.33 2.03
CA GLU A 56 4.88 5.25 2.67
C GLU A 56 6.15 4.51 3.12
N GLN A 57 6.01 3.33 3.75
CA GLN A 57 7.17 2.51 4.12
C GLN A 57 7.98 2.08 2.89
N MET A 58 7.31 1.66 1.82
CA MET A 58 7.97 1.29 0.57
C MET A 58 8.65 2.48 -0.10
N GLU A 59 8.08 3.68 -0.01
CA GLU A 59 8.71 4.90 -0.50
C GLU A 59 9.92 5.31 0.36
N GLN A 60 9.80 5.22 1.68
CA GLN A 60 10.91 5.47 2.61
C GLN A 60 12.05 4.50 2.37
N LYS A 61 11.77 3.21 2.19
CA LYS A 61 12.78 2.20 1.85
C LYS A 61 13.47 2.53 0.53
N ARG A 62 12.72 2.90 -0.51
CA ARG A 62 13.28 3.36 -1.80
C ARG A 62 14.14 4.63 -1.66
N LYS A 63 13.76 5.56 -0.77
CA LYS A 63 14.56 6.76 -0.47
C LYS A 63 15.84 6.38 0.28
N GLN A 64 15.76 5.49 1.27
CA GLN A 64 16.93 4.99 1.99
C GLN A 64 17.88 4.23 1.07
N GLU A 65 17.37 3.37 0.18
CA GLU A 65 18.17 2.66 -0.81
C GLU A 65 18.90 3.62 -1.75
N ARG A 66 18.23 4.67 -2.24
CA ARG A 66 18.87 5.73 -3.03
C ARG A 66 19.97 6.47 -2.26
N ILE A 67 19.72 6.88 -1.02
CA ILE A 67 20.73 7.55 -0.19
C ILE A 67 21.92 6.61 0.07
N LEU A 68 21.66 5.32 0.30
CA LEU A 68 22.69 4.34 0.52
C LEU A 68 23.52 4.14 -0.76
N GLU A 69 22.87 4.06 -1.92
CA GLU A 69 23.53 3.96 -3.23
C GLU A 69 24.40 5.20 -3.50
N GLU A 70 23.88 6.42 -3.29
CA GLU A 70 24.65 7.66 -3.44
C GLU A 70 25.86 7.70 -2.50
N ARG A 71 25.70 7.33 -1.22
CA ARG A 71 26.83 7.23 -0.29
C ARG A 71 27.85 6.21 -0.76
N GLN A 72 27.38 5.09 -1.27
CA GLN A 72 28.22 4.01 -1.75
C GLN A 72 28.96 4.40 -3.04
N GLU A 73 28.38 5.22 -3.91
CA GLU A 73 29.06 5.84 -5.05
C GLU A 73 30.09 6.87 -4.61
N GLN A 74 29.80 7.70 -3.60
CA GLN A 74 30.79 8.63 -3.04
C GLN A 74 32.01 7.91 -2.47
N LEU A 75 31.79 6.77 -1.81
CA LEU A 75 32.88 5.93 -1.31
C LEU A 75 33.72 5.34 -2.45
N ASP A 76 33.11 4.92 -3.55
CA ASP A 76 33.86 4.46 -4.74
C ASP A 76 34.72 5.56 -5.33
N TRP A 77 34.16 6.77 -5.50
CA TRP A 77 34.91 7.89 -6.04
C TRP A 77 36.10 8.23 -5.16
N LYS A 78 35.91 8.25 -3.83
CA LYS A 78 36.99 8.49 -2.87
C LYS A 78 38.05 7.39 -2.89
N GLU A 79 37.66 6.14 -3.12
CA GLU A 79 38.57 5.02 -3.29
C GLU A 79 39.38 5.14 -4.59
N ALA A 80 38.69 5.48 -5.69
CA ALA A 80 39.28 5.68 -7.00
C ALA A 80 40.29 6.84 -7.01
N GLU A 81 39.96 7.96 -6.36
CA GLU A 81 40.89 9.07 -6.17
C GLU A 81 42.14 8.64 -5.40
N ARG A 82 41.98 7.84 -4.34
CA ARG A 82 43.11 7.33 -3.57
C ARG A 82 44.00 6.41 -4.40
N ARG A 83 43.40 5.50 -5.19
CA ARG A 83 44.13 4.63 -6.13
C ARG A 83 44.85 5.44 -7.21
N ALA A 84 44.21 6.47 -7.75
CA ALA A 84 44.80 7.34 -8.77
C ALA A 84 45.97 8.16 -8.22
N HIS A 85 45.89 8.66 -6.99
CA HIS A 85 46.99 9.37 -6.32
C HIS A 85 48.16 8.45 -5.97
N ASN A 86 47.89 7.22 -5.53
CA ASN A 86 48.92 6.24 -5.17
C ASN A 86 49.58 5.56 -6.39
N ASN A 87 49.22 5.97 -7.61
CA ASN A 87 49.76 5.40 -8.83
C ASN A 87 51.24 5.81 -9.02
N PRO A 88 52.17 4.86 -9.22
CA PRO A 88 53.60 5.15 -9.33
C PRO A 88 54.00 5.90 -10.62
N PHE A 89 53.11 6.01 -11.60
CA PHE A 89 53.38 6.71 -12.86
C PHE A 89 53.14 8.23 -12.72
N PRO A 90 54.02 9.08 -13.28
CA PRO A 90 53.89 10.54 -13.18
C PRO A 90 52.60 11.03 -13.84
N ILE A 91 51.89 11.95 -13.19
CA ILE A 91 50.66 12.57 -13.71
C ILE A 91 51.05 13.60 -14.77
N THR A 92 50.61 13.42 -16.02
CA THR A 92 50.66 14.45 -17.07
C THR A 92 49.40 15.32 -17.01
N GLU A 93 49.47 16.57 -17.48
CA GLU A 93 48.32 17.50 -17.51
C GLU A 93 47.07 16.83 -18.11
N GLY A 94 45.95 16.90 -17.38
CA GLY A 94 44.68 16.29 -17.77
C GLY A 94 44.62 14.75 -17.69
N SER A 95 45.70 14.04 -17.35
CA SER A 95 45.69 12.58 -17.22
C SER A 95 45.17 12.07 -15.88
N PHE A 96 45.13 12.93 -14.85
CA PHE A 96 44.66 12.55 -13.52
C PHE A 96 43.17 12.16 -13.55
N GLU A 97 42.34 12.99 -14.18
CA GLU A 97 40.90 12.75 -14.30
C GLU A 97 40.59 11.41 -14.97
N LYS A 98 41.28 11.10 -16.07
CA LYS A 98 41.15 9.80 -16.75
C LYS A 98 41.58 8.62 -15.87
N ARG A 99 42.58 8.80 -15.00
CA ARG A 99 43.00 7.76 -14.05
C ARG A 99 41.96 7.54 -12.97
N VAL A 100 41.40 8.61 -12.41
CA VAL A 100 40.33 8.50 -11.41
C VAL A 100 39.12 7.80 -12.03
N GLU A 101 38.75 8.16 -13.26
CA GLU A 101 37.63 7.53 -13.97
C GLU A 101 37.87 6.02 -14.23
N ASN A 102 39.08 5.64 -14.66
CA ASN A 102 39.44 4.24 -14.86
C ASN A 102 39.44 3.47 -13.53
N ALA A 103 40.03 4.03 -12.48
CA ALA A 103 40.04 3.43 -11.15
C ALA A 103 38.61 3.30 -10.59
N TYR A 104 37.72 4.25 -10.86
CA TYR A 104 36.31 4.18 -10.46
C TYR A 104 35.59 3.02 -11.16
N LYS A 105 35.80 2.83 -12.47
CA LYS A 105 35.24 1.69 -13.22
C LYS A 105 35.72 0.36 -12.64
N GLU A 106 37.01 0.26 -12.30
CA GLU A 106 37.58 -0.93 -11.65
C GLU A 106 36.94 -1.19 -10.29
N VAL A 107 36.94 -0.22 -9.36
CA VAL A 107 36.35 -0.35 -8.02
C VAL A 107 34.86 -0.73 -8.09
N ARG A 108 34.11 -0.07 -8.99
CA ARG A 108 32.69 -0.39 -9.21
C ARG A 108 32.49 -1.81 -9.73
N SER A 109 33.33 -2.25 -10.67
CA SER A 109 33.26 -3.61 -11.22
C SER A 109 33.66 -4.68 -10.21
N GLU A 110 34.71 -4.46 -9.41
CA GLU A 110 35.14 -5.33 -8.31
C GLU A 110 34.00 -5.51 -7.30
N ARG A 111 33.29 -4.45 -6.95
CA ARG A 111 32.12 -4.53 -6.06
C ARG A 111 31.00 -5.38 -6.65
N ILE A 112 30.66 -5.18 -7.93
CA ILE A 112 29.57 -5.90 -8.60
C ILE A 112 29.92 -7.39 -8.71
N LEU A 113 31.17 -7.71 -9.07
CA LEU A 113 31.64 -9.08 -9.25
C LEU A 113 31.95 -9.80 -7.92
N GLY A 114 32.38 -9.06 -6.90
CA GLY A 114 32.70 -9.56 -5.56
C GLY A 114 31.49 -9.73 -4.62
N ARG A 115 30.29 -9.30 -5.04
CA ARG A 115 29.03 -9.47 -4.30
C ARG A 115 28.30 -10.80 -4.59
N LYS A 116 29.03 -11.85 -5.00
CA LYS A 116 28.48 -13.21 -5.18
C LYS A 116 28.40 -13.97 -3.88
#